data_AF-A0A920UW01-F1
#
_entry.id   AF-A0A920UW01-F1
#
_cell.length_a   1.000
_cell.length_b   1.000
_cell.length_c   1.000
_cell.angle_alpha   90.00
_cell.angle_beta   90.00
_cell.angle_gamma   90.00
#
_symmetry.space_group_name_H-M   'P 1'
#
loop_
_entity.id
_entity.type
_entity.pdbx_description
1 polymer ?
#
loop_
_entity_poly.entity_id
_entity_poly.type
_entity_poly.pdbx_seq_one_letter_code
_entity_poly.pdbx_strand_id
1 'polypeptide(L)'
;MFQSLQALPPDPILGLTAKFKTDANPNKIDLGMGVYKDGVGNTPIMKAVKQAEKIILQSQDSKTYVGPNGAADYNETIAKLILGQDLFQSWAKDELLYKPQEDVAV
;
A
#
# COMPACT_ATOMS: atom_id res chain seq x y z
N MET A 1 -33.31 7.34 -14.25
CA MET A 1 -32.48 7.06 -13.06
C MET A 1 -31.21 7.91 -13.03
N PHE A 2 -30.44 8.07 -14.12
CA PHE A 2 -29.18 8.83 -14.12
C PHE A 2 -29.24 10.23 -14.76
N GLN A 3 -30.42 10.71 -15.18
CA GLN A 3 -30.57 11.99 -15.89
C GLN A 3 -30.13 13.22 -15.09
N SER A 4 -30.08 13.13 -13.75
CA SER A 4 -29.66 14.22 -12.85
C SER A 4 -28.24 14.04 -12.31
N LEU A 5 -27.52 13.02 -12.75
CA LEU A 5 -26.19 12.71 -12.20
C LEU A 5 -25.17 13.68 -12.78
N GLN A 6 -24.70 14.61 -11.96
CA GLN A 6 -23.66 15.55 -12.34
C GLN A 6 -22.29 14.89 -12.24
N ALA A 7 -21.44 15.13 -13.23
CA ALA A 7 -20.06 14.68 -13.19
C ALA A 7 -19.30 15.42 -12.07
N LEU A 8 -18.59 14.66 -11.25
CA LEU A 8 -17.68 15.26 -10.27
C LEU A 8 -16.49 15.92 -11.00
N PRO A 9 -15.93 17.01 -10.44
CA PRO A 9 -14.74 17.61 -11.01
C PRO A 9 -13.58 16.58 -11.05
N PRO A 10 -12.69 16.66 -12.05
CA PRO A 10 -11.54 15.78 -12.12
C PRO A 10 -10.61 16.01 -10.93
N ASP A 11 -9.99 14.94 -10.44
CA ASP A 11 -8.92 15.06 -9.46
C ASP A 11 -7.75 15.89 -10.05
N PRO A 12 -7.27 16.93 -9.35
CA PRO A 12 -6.26 17.83 -9.87
C PRO A 12 -4.91 17.13 -10.15
N ILE A 13 -4.54 16.12 -9.37
CA ILE A 13 -3.29 15.36 -9.53
C ILE A 13 -3.39 14.44 -10.75
N LEU A 14 -4.52 13.75 -10.92
CA LEU A 14 -4.77 12.91 -12.09
C LEU A 14 -4.88 13.75 -13.38
N GLY A 15 -5.50 14.92 -13.30
CA GLY A 15 -5.60 15.88 -14.40
C GLY A 15 -4.24 16.37 -14.88
N LEU A 16 -3.32 16.65 -13.95
CA LEU A 16 -1.94 17.05 -14.29
C LEU A 16 -1.19 15.92 -15.00
N THR A 17 -1.34 14.68 -14.53
CA THR A 17 -0.74 13.50 -15.18
C THR A 17 -1.25 13.33 -16.61
N ALA A 18 -2.54 13.54 -16.85
CA ALA A 18 -3.13 13.45 -18.19
C ALA A 18 -2.55 14.53 -19.13
N LYS A 19 -2.46 15.79 -18.67
CA LYS A 19 -1.83 16.88 -19.43
C LYS A 19 -0.36 16.60 -19.73
N PHE A 20 0.38 16.11 -18.74
CA PHE A 20 1.79 15.72 -18.91
C PHE A 20 1.94 14.65 -20.01
N LYS A 21 1.07 13.63 -20.04
CA LYS A 21 1.12 12.58 -21.08
C LYS A 21 0.92 13.13 -22.49
N THR A 22 0.02 14.09 -22.66
CA THR A 22 -0.30 14.71 -23.97
C THR A 22 0.67 15.79 -24.42
N ASP A 23 1.54 16.29 -23.54
CA ASP A 23 2.53 17.30 -23.88
C ASP A 23 3.62 16.71 -24.82
N ALA A 24 3.82 17.32 -25.98
CA ALA A 24 4.78 16.87 -26.99
C ALA A 24 6.21 17.39 -26.75
N ASN A 25 6.42 18.26 -25.76
CA ASN A 25 7.75 18.79 -25.45
C ASN A 25 8.70 17.64 -25.04
N PRO A 26 9.81 17.42 -25.77
CA PRO A 26 10.75 16.34 -25.45
C PRO A 26 11.50 16.57 -24.14
N ASN A 27 11.51 17.80 -23.61
CA ASN A 27 12.19 18.19 -22.38
C ASN A 27 11.22 18.35 -21.19
N LYS A 28 9.99 17.84 -21.28
CA LYS A 28 9.02 17.92 -20.18
C LYS A 28 9.49 17.11 -18.96
N ILE A 29 9.22 17.62 -17.76
CA ILE A 29 9.58 16.99 -16.49
C ILE A 29 8.31 16.71 -15.68
N ASP A 30 8.14 15.48 -15.21
CA ASP A 30 7.02 15.10 -14.34
C ASP A 30 7.40 15.26 -12.87
N LEU A 31 6.84 16.30 -12.23
CA LEU A 31 6.95 16.56 -10.78
C LEU A 31 5.57 16.53 -10.11
N GLY A 32 4.54 16.02 -10.79
CA GLY A 32 3.16 16.08 -10.30
C GLY A 32 2.85 14.99 -9.28
N MET A 33 3.23 13.75 -9.59
CA MET A 33 2.92 12.61 -8.75
C MET A 33 4.06 12.32 -7.78
N GLY A 34 3.73 12.16 -6.49
CA GLY A 34 4.70 11.84 -5.43
C GLY A 34 5.20 10.39 -5.46
N VAL A 35 5.62 9.90 -6.62
CA VAL A 35 6.17 8.56 -6.82
C VAL A 35 7.68 8.64 -6.91
N TYR A 36 8.37 7.80 -6.14
CA TYR A 36 9.82 7.70 -6.21
C TYR A 36 10.27 7.31 -7.62
N LYS A 37 11.21 8.08 -8.15
CA LYS A 37 11.90 7.79 -9.41
C LYS A 37 13.38 7.58 -9.16
N ASP A 38 13.99 6.65 -9.88
CA ASP A 38 15.45 6.50 -9.88
C ASP A 38 16.12 7.62 -10.71
N GLY A 39 17.46 7.58 -10.77
CA GLY A 39 18.26 8.59 -11.47
C GLY A 39 18.02 8.68 -12.98
N VAL A 40 17.27 7.75 -13.57
CA VAL A 40 16.90 7.74 -14.99
C VAL A 40 15.39 7.93 -15.21
N GLY A 41 14.63 8.23 -14.15
CA GLY A 41 13.22 8.58 -14.21
C GLY A 41 12.22 7.40 -14.14
N ASN A 42 12.70 6.18 -13.92
CA ASN A 42 11.87 4.98 -13.78
C ASN A 42 11.33 4.86 -12.36
N THR A 43 10.26 4.07 -12.17
CA THR A 43 9.75 3.69 -10.85
C THR A 43 10.27 2.29 -10.48
N PRO A 44 11.39 2.17 -9.75
CA PRO A 44 12.02 0.87 -9.53
C PRO A 44 11.26 0.02 -8.50
N ILE A 45 11.31 -1.30 -8.69
CA ILE A 45 10.87 -2.25 -7.67
C ILE A 45 12.09 -2.64 -6.82
N MET A 46 11.96 -2.51 -5.50
CA MET A 46 13.05 -2.84 -4.58
C MET A 46 13.42 -4.33 -4.66
N LYS A 47 14.71 -4.65 -4.52
CA LYS A 47 15.21 -6.04 -4.57
C LYS A 47 14.51 -6.96 -3.55
N ALA A 48 14.28 -6.46 -2.33
CA ALA A 48 13.58 -7.18 -1.28
C ALA A 48 12.13 -7.51 -1.67
N VAL A 49 11.43 -6.57 -2.32
CA VAL A 49 10.06 -6.78 -2.81
C VAL A 49 10.05 -7.84 -3.91
N LYS A 50 10.97 -7.77 -4.88
CA LYS A 50 11.09 -8.80 -5.93
C LYS A 50 11.34 -10.21 -5.37
N GLN A 51 12.14 -10.32 -4.32
CA GLN A 51 12.38 -11.60 -3.65
C GLN A 51 11.14 -12.11 -2.90
N ALA A 52 10.44 -11.23 -2.17
CA ALA A 52 9.20 -11.56 -1.48
C ALA A 52 8.10 -12.03 -2.45
N GLU A 53 7.94 -11.37 -3.60
CA GLU A 53 7.01 -11.79 -4.67
C GLU A 53 7.27 -13.23 -5.11
N LYS A 54 8.55 -13.60 -5.30
CA LYS A 54 8.93 -14.97 -5.68
C LYS A 54 8.59 -15.98 -4.60
N ILE A 55 8.85 -15.65 -3.34
CA ILE A 55 8.52 -16.53 -2.19
C ILE A 55 7.01 -16.77 -2.16
N ILE A 56 6.22 -15.70 -2.21
CA ILE A 56 4.74 -15.78 -2.18
C ILE A 56 4.22 -16.64 -3.35
N LEU A 57 4.73 -16.42 -4.57
CA LEU A 57 4.34 -17.21 -5.73
C LEU A 57 4.62 -18.72 -5.57
N GLN A 58 5.71 -19.07 -4.88
CA GLN A 58 6.14 -20.45 -4.70
C GLN A 58 5.47 -21.14 -3.52
N SER A 59 5.15 -20.42 -2.45
CA SER A 59 4.73 -21.00 -1.18
C SER A 59 3.25 -20.79 -0.83
N GLN A 60 2.57 -19.84 -1.46
CA GLN A 60 1.17 -19.55 -1.12
C GLN A 60 0.25 -20.67 -1.63
N ASP A 61 -0.50 -21.25 -0.71
CA ASP A 61 -1.43 -22.36 -0.91
C ASP A 61 -2.90 -21.92 -1.00
N SER A 62 -3.22 -20.72 -0.49
CA SER A 62 -4.58 -20.20 -0.43
C SER A 62 -4.69 -18.69 -0.67
N LYS A 63 -5.86 -18.28 -1.18
CA LYS A 63 -6.32 -16.90 -1.33
C LYS A 63 -7.58 -16.63 -0.50
N THR A 64 -7.82 -17.44 0.54
CA THR A 64 -8.97 -17.29 1.41
C THR A 64 -8.99 -15.92 2.10
N TYR A 65 -10.16 -15.55 2.64
CA TYR A 65 -10.31 -14.30 3.36
C TYR A 65 -9.36 -14.21 4.55
N VAL A 66 -8.74 -13.05 4.66
CA VAL A 66 -8.08 -12.62 5.89
C VAL A 66 -9.13 -11.97 6.79
N GLY A 67 -8.95 -12.05 8.10
CA GLY A 67 -9.83 -11.39 9.07
C GLY A 67 -9.95 -9.87 8.82
N PRO A 68 -10.97 -9.21 9.41
CA PRO A 68 -11.29 -7.80 9.15
C PRO A 68 -10.14 -6.84 9.46
N ASN A 69 -9.24 -7.22 10.38
CA ASN A 69 -8.07 -6.42 10.76
C ASN A 69 -6.83 -6.69 9.89
N GLY A 70 -6.93 -7.53 8.86
CA GLY A 70 -5.79 -7.94 8.04
C GLY A 70 -4.95 -9.05 8.68
N ALA A 71 -3.76 -9.28 8.12
CA ALA A 71 -2.89 -10.37 8.53
C ALA A 71 -2.15 -10.02 9.84
N ALA A 72 -2.28 -10.88 10.86
CA ALA A 72 -1.69 -10.64 12.18
C ALA A 72 -0.17 -10.39 12.12
N ASP A 73 0.55 -11.23 11.37
CA ASP A 73 2.01 -11.10 11.20
C ASP A 73 2.42 -9.80 10.52
N TYR A 74 1.63 -9.31 9.57
CA TYR A 74 1.85 -8.02 8.92
C TYR A 74 1.69 -6.89 9.95
N ASN A 75 0.59 -6.91 10.70
CA ASN A 75 0.28 -5.90 11.70
C ASN A 75 1.37 -5.82 12.79
N GLU A 76 1.82 -6.96 13.31
CA GLU A 76 2.90 -7.04 14.28
C GLU A 76 4.22 -6.51 13.69
N THR A 77 4.56 -6.92 12.47
CA THR A 77 5.82 -6.50 11.82
C THR A 77 5.84 -4.99 11.56
N ILE A 78 4.72 -4.43 11.10
CA ILE A 78 4.60 -2.98 10.88
C ILE A 78 4.62 -2.22 12.20
N ALA A 79 3.97 -2.72 13.26
CA ALA A 79 4.03 -2.10 14.58
C ALA A 79 5.48 -2.02 15.10
N LYS A 80 6.25 -3.11 14.99
CA LYS A 80 7.68 -3.12 15.33
C LYS A 80 8.50 -2.16 14.50
N LEU A 81 8.22 -2.06 13.20
CA LEU A 81 8.92 -1.15 12.29
C LEU A 81 8.69 0.32 12.67
N ILE A 82 7.45 0.70 12.98
CA ILE A 82 7.06 2.08 13.28
C ILE A 82 7.50 2.50 14.68
N LEU A 83 7.26 1.64 15.67
CA LEU A 83 7.47 1.98 17.08
C LEU A 83 8.91 1.67 17.55
N GLY A 84 9.63 0.83 16.82
CA GLY A 84 10.87 0.25 17.31
C GLY A 84 10.64 -0.80 18.40
N GLN A 85 11.69 -1.51 18.77
CA GLN A 85 11.59 -2.67 19.66
C GLN A 85 11.13 -2.27 21.08
N ASP A 86 11.63 -1.17 21.62
CA ASP A 86 11.41 -0.80 23.02
C ASP A 86 9.95 -0.43 23.29
N LEU A 87 9.37 0.44 22.46
CA LEU A 87 7.95 0.82 22.56
C LEU A 87 7.02 -0.33 22.20
N PHE A 88 7.43 -1.19 21.27
CA PHE A 88 6.65 -2.38 20.94
C PHE A 88 6.51 -3.32 22.14
N GLN A 89 7.62 -3.58 22.85
CA GLN A 89 7.62 -4.48 24.00
C GLN A 89 6.98 -3.88 25.26
N SER A 90 7.08 -2.57 25.47
CA SER A 90 6.61 -1.96 26.72
C SER A 90 5.09 -1.78 26.80
N TRP A 91 4.41 -1.65 25.65
CA TRP A 91 2.98 -1.33 25.62
C TRP A 91 2.26 -1.90 24.39
N ALA A 92 2.83 -1.73 23.19
CA ALA A 92 2.07 -1.95 21.97
C ALA A 92 1.68 -3.42 21.74
N LYS A 93 2.52 -4.37 22.20
CA LYS A 93 2.24 -5.80 22.08
C LYS A 93 0.94 -6.21 22.75
N ASP A 94 0.61 -5.60 23.89
CA ASP A 94 -0.54 -6.00 24.70
C ASP A 94 -1.80 -5.19 24.41
N GLU A 95 -1.68 -3.97 23.88
CA GLU A 95 -2.81 -3.08 23.68
C GLU A 95 -3.16 -2.78 22.21
N LEU A 96 -2.18 -2.84 21.31
CA LEU A 96 -2.32 -2.36 19.93
C LEU A 96 -2.63 -3.52 18.96
N LEU A 97 -2.13 -4.71 19.27
CA LEU A 97 -2.40 -5.89 18.46
C LEU A 97 -3.73 -6.53 18.84
N TYR A 98 -4.54 -6.79 17.82
CA TYR A 98 -5.80 -7.52 17.99
C TYR A 98 -5.53 -8.87 18.66
N LYS A 99 -6.13 -9.07 19.83
CA LYS A 99 -6.18 -10.37 20.50
C LYS A 99 -7.40 -11.11 19.94
N PRO A 100 -7.23 -12.29 19.33
CA PRO A 100 -8.37 -13.12 18.98
C PRO A 100 -9.20 -13.33 20.26
N GLN A 101 -10.48 -12.94 20.23
CA GLN A 101 -11.40 -13.40 21.26
C GLN A 101 -11.54 -14.92 21.09
N GLU A 102 -11.34 -15.66 22.19
CA GLU A 102 -11.58 -17.09 22.24
C GLU A 102 -12.97 -17.38 21.64
N ASP A 103 -12.96 -18.20 20.59
CA ASP A 103 -14.08 -18.84 19.91
C ASP A 103 -15.49 -18.40 20.31
N VAL A 104 -16.10 -17.51 19.53
CA VAL A 104 -17.53 -17.68 19.24
C VAL A 104 -17.61 -18.72 18.14
N ALA A 105 -17.56 -19.99 18.57
CA ALA A 105 -17.90 -21.11 17.71
C ALA A 105 -19.26 -20.85 17.06
N VAL A 106 -19.29 -20.89 15.73
CA VAL A 106 -20.51 -21.02 14.93
C VAL A 106 -20.59 -22.45 14.43
#